data_AF-A0A0C2H139-F1
#
_entry.id   AF-A0A0C2H139-F1
#
_cell.length_a   1.000
_cell.length_b   1.000
_cell.length_c   1.000
_cell.angle_alpha   90.00
_cell.angle_beta   90.00
_cell.angle_gamma   90.00
#
_symmetry.space_group_name_H-M   'P 1'
#
loop_
_entity.id
_entity.type
_entity.pdbx_description
1 polymer ?
#
loop_
_entity_poly.entity_id
_entity_poly.type
_entity_poly.pdbx_seq_one_letter_code
_entity_poly.pdbx_strand_id
1 'polypeptide(L)'
;MRLVDAMDVDSSSFGKHSIPDDDIFISPDWTPFEEKYLPCLDRKCNTLNWMKRSGLYNRIARVHKYSGVHSGPAFTLWHREYLKRFELVIRRHLPDPNMGVPYWDSTLDSELPDPLDSLIFSDIFLGEIDDNGFVVTGPYANWTTMEGRANILRLFGANPAGELLSSARVDWIVNNPDLNMVLGCTMPLT
;
A
#
# COMPACT_ATOMS: atom_id res chain seq x y z
N MET A 1 -21.09 -13.64 -6.00
CA MET A 1 -19.96 -14.18 -5.20
C MET A 1 -20.35 -13.99 -3.73
N ARG A 2 -20.36 -15.03 -2.90
CA ARG A 2 -20.74 -14.91 -1.48
C ARG A 2 -19.53 -14.33 -0.74
N LEU A 3 -19.71 -13.19 -0.09
CA LEU A 3 -18.74 -12.69 0.90
C LEU A 3 -18.63 -13.75 2.01
N VAL A 4 -17.40 -14.00 2.45
CA VAL A 4 -17.14 -14.85 3.61
C VAL A 4 -17.60 -14.06 4.83
N ASP A 5 -18.48 -14.62 5.65
CA ASP A 5 -18.94 -13.94 6.86
C ASP A 5 -17.75 -13.61 7.76
N ALA A 6 -17.81 -12.49 8.50
CA ALA A 6 -16.69 -12.03 9.33
C ALA A 6 -16.23 -13.09 10.37
N MET A 7 -17.12 -14.02 10.73
CA MET A 7 -16.85 -15.14 11.63
C MET A 7 -16.02 -16.27 10.98
N ASP A 8 -15.99 -16.31 9.64
CA ASP A 8 -15.35 -17.36 8.84
C ASP A 8 -13.99 -16.90 8.27
N VAL A 9 -13.54 -15.68 8.57
CA VAL A 9 -12.26 -15.12 8.11
C VAL A 9 -11.08 -16.02 8.53
N ASP A 10 -11.09 -16.48 9.79
CA ASP A 10 -10.09 -17.40 10.34
C ASP A 10 -10.17 -18.82 9.75
N SER A 11 -11.26 -19.17 9.06
CA SER A 11 -11.40 -20.45 8.34
C SER A 11 -10.94 -20.36 6.88
N SER A 12 -10.83 -19.15 6.34
CA SER A 12 -10.40 -18.94 4.96
C SER A 12 -8.89 -19.17 4.81
N SER A 13 -8.48 -19.66 3.63
CA SER A 13 -7.06 -19.81 3.24
C SER A 13 -6.47 -18.50 2.71
N PHE A 14 -7.23 -17.42 2.68
CA PHE A 14 -6.76 -16.12 2.21
C PHE A 14 -5.78 -15.53 3.24
N GLY A 15 -4.53 -15.28 2.84
CA GLY A 15 -3.48 -14.73 3.72
C GLY A 15 -2.78 -15.75 4.63
N LYS A 16 -3.18 -17.03 4.63
CA LYS A 16 -2.45 -18.10 5.32
C LYS A 16 -1.29 -18.57 4.45
N HIS A 17 -0.08 -18.18 4.82
CA HIS A 17 1.16 -18.72 4.24
C HIS A 17 1.73 -19.79 5.18
N SER A 18 1.81 -21.02 4.71
CA SER A 18 2.49 -22.10 5.44
C SER A 18 3.99 -22.06 5.12
N ILE A 19 4.80 -21.96 6.15
CA ILE A 19 6.25 -22.14 6.05
C ILE A 19 6.52 -23.65 6.01
N PRO A 20 7.34 -24.17 5.07
CA PRO A 20 7.73 -25.57 5.04
C PRO A 20 8.41 -26.01 6.35
N ASP A 21 8.18 -27.25 6.77
CA ASP A 21 8.74 -27.78 8.02
C ASP A 21 10.29 -27.82 8.04
N ASP A 22 10.93 -27.70 6.88
CA ASP A 22 12.38 -27.68 6.68
C ASP A 22 12.98 -26.28 6.52
N ASP A 23 12.18 -25.22 6.67
CA ASP A 23 12.69 -23.85 6.64
C ASP A 23 13.50 -23.54 7.91
N ILE A 24 14.83 -23.49 7.75
CA ILE A 24 15.73 -23.09 8.82
C ILE A 24 15.67 -21.57 8.92
N PHE A 25 14.91 -21.07 9.91
CA PHE A 25 14.93 -19.66 10.26
C PHE A 25 16.35 -19.25 10.65
N ILE A 26 17.02 -18.54 9.76
CA ILE A 26 18.26 -17.83 10.05
C ILE A 26 17.84 -16.48 10.61
N SER A 27 17.89 -16.34 11.94
CA SER A 27 17.77 -15.03 12.57
C SER A 27 18.78 -14.08 11.94
N PRO A 28 18.40 -12.87 11.53
CA PRO A 28 19.38 -11.90 11.10
C PRO A 28 20.27 -11.60 12.31
N ASP A 29 21.60 -11.73 12.16
CA ASP A 29 22.57 -11.32 13.17
C ASP A 29 22.58 -9.79 13.24
N TRP A 30 21.66 -9.21 14.02
CA TRP A 30 21.58 -7.77 14.21
C TRP A 30 22.69 -7.30 15.15
N THR A 31 23.35 -6.23 14.77
CA THR A 31 24.27 -5.55 15.67
C THR A 31 23.50 -4.87 16.81
N PRO A 32 24.11 -4.63 17.99
CA PRO A 32 23.47 -3.88 19.07
C PRO A 32 23.04 -2.45 18.67
N PHE A 33 23.63 -1.89 17.61
CA PHE A 33 23.19 -0.63 17.01
C PHE A 33 21.87 -0.78 16.24
N GLU A 34 21.67 -1.90 15.54
CA GLU A 34 20.45 -2.21 14.79
C GLU A 34 19.30 -2.60 15.73
N GLU A 35 19.59 -3.38 16.79
CA GLU A 35 18.61 -3.74 17.83
C GLU A 35 17.98 -2.53 18.53
N LYS A 36 18.75 -1.45 18.70
CA LYS A 36 18.25 -0.18 19.23
C LYS A 36 17.10 0.41 18.41
N TYR A 37 16.99 0.04 17.13
CA TYR A 37 15.93 0.47 16.21
C TYR A 37 14.92 -0.65 15.88
N LEU A 38 14.95 -1.77 16.61
CA LEU A 38 13.99 -2.89 16.50
C LEU A 38 12.76 -2.85 17.46
N PRO A 39 12.29 -1.74 18.07
CA PRO A 39 11.05 -1.79 18.87
C PRO A 39 9.83 -1.76 17.94
N CYS A 40 9.52 -2.87 17.29
CA CYS A 40 8.39 -2.95 16.37
C CYS A 40 7.16 -3.57 17.05
N LEU A 41 6.49 -2.82 17.92
CA LEU A 41 5.06 -3.04 18.23
C LEU A 41 4.28 -1.69 18.31
N ASP A 42 4.93 -0.56 18.02
CA ASP A 42 4.26 0.74 17.86
C ASP A 42 4.37 1.19 16.40
N ARG A 43 3.27 1.73 15.86
CA ARG A 43 3.11 2.37 14.53
C ARG A 43 4.14 3.47 14.23
N LYS A 44 4.95 3.87 15.23
CA LYS A 44 6.09 4.78 15.09
C LYS A 44 7.35 4.15 14.48
N CYS A 45 7.47 2.83 14.44
CA CYS A 45 8.56 2.16 13.72
C CYS A 45 8.22 2.05 12.23
N ASN A 46 8.23 3.19 11.56
CA ASN A 46 7.76 3.29 10.19
C ASN A 46 8.91 2.87 9.25
N THR A 47 8.97 1.59 8.87
CA THR A 47 9.93 1.06 7.89
C THR A 47 10.04 1.96 6.65
N LEU A 48 8.92 2.55 6.24
CA LEU A 48 8.88 3.48 5.13
C LEU A 48 9.66 4.78 5.43
N ASN A 49 9.65 5.29 6.67
CA ASN A 49 10.51 6.41 7.08
C ASN A 49 11.99 6.05 7.02
N TRP A 50 12.36 4.83 7.42
CA TRP A 50 13.73 4.35 7.24
C TRP A 50 14.09 4.25 5.76
N MET A 51 13.24 3.64 4.93
CA MET A 51 13.42 3.54 3.49
C MET A 51 13.53 4.93 2.84
N LYS A 52 12.78 5.91 3.37
CA LYS A 52 12.82 7.29 2.89
C LYS A 52 14.17 7.94 3.17
N ARG A 53 14.65 7.86 4.42
CA ARG A 53 15.93 8.44 4.86
C ARG A 53 17.13 7.77 4.18
N SER A 54 17.08 6.45 3.97
CA SER A 54 18.14 5.71 3.26
C SER A 54 18.13 5.94 1.74
N GLY A 55 17.10 6.59 1.20
CA GLY A 55 16.90 6.80 -0.24
C GLY A 55 16.35 5.57 -0.98
N LEU A 56 16.16 4.43 -0.29
CA LEU A 56 15.62 3.21 -0.88
C LEU A 56 14.18 3.41 -1.39
N TYR A 57 13.34 4.14 -0.66
CA TYR A 57 11.98 4.45 -1.08
C TYR A 57 11.99 5.17 -2.44
N ASN A 58 12.83 6.20 -2.58
CA ASN A 58 12.96 6.95 -3.83
C ASN A 58 13.54 6.10 -4.96
N ARG A 59 14.43 5.14 -4.67
CA ARG A 59 14.96 4.21 -5.68
C ARG A 59 13.87 3.28 -6.21
N ILE A 60 13.07 2.70 -5.32
CA ILE A 60 11.96 1.80 -5.68
C ILE A 60 10.85 2.58 -6.41
N ALA A 61 10.54 3.80 -5.98
CA ALA A 61 9.56 4.66 -6.64
C ALA A 61 10.02 5.11 -8.05
N ARG A 62 11.33 5.34 -8.27
CA ARG A 62 11.89 5.59 -9.62
C ARG A 62 11.73 4.40 -10.55
N VAL A 63 11.88 3.16 -10.05
CA VAL A 63 11.65 1.96 -10.87
C VAL A 63 10.23 1.94 -11.42
N HIS A 64 9.22 2.28 -10.61
CA HIS A 64 7.84 2.41 -11.07
C HIS A 64 7.64 3.57 -12.05
N LYS A 65 8.19 4.75 -11.74
CA LYS A 65 8.06 5.95 -12.60
C LYS A 65 8.54 5.71 -14.04
N TYR A 66 9.61 4.93 -14.21
CA TYR A 66 10.25 4.73 -15.53
C TYR A 66 9.96 3.37 -16.17
N SER A 67 9.11 2.52 -15.59
CA SER A 67 8.88 1.18 -16.12
C SER A 67 7.87 1.15 -17.27
N GLY A 68 6.93 2.10 -17.36
CA GLY A 68 5.93 2.14 -18.44
C GLY A 68 4.98 0.93 -18.45
N VAL A 69 4.63 0.42 -17.28
CA VAL A 69 3.95 -0.89 -17.08
C VAL A 69 2.45 -0.80 -16.87
N HIS A 70 1.86 0.29 -17.34
CA HIS A 70 0.44 0.57 -17.26
C HIS A 70 -0.23 0.28 -18.61
N SER A 71 -1.55 0.12 -18.64
CA SER A 71 -2.34 0.00 -19.88
C SER A 71 -2.11 -1.28 -20.68
N GLY A 72 -1.69 -2.37 -20.03
CA GLY A 72 -1.36 -3.61 -20.74
C GLY A 72 -1.43 -4.87 -19.88
N PRO A 73 -1.37 -6.06 -20.48
CA PRO A 73 -1.56 -7.33 -19.79
C PRO A 73 -0.48 -7.62 -18.74
N ALA A 74 0.68 -6.96 -18.83
CA ALA A 74 1.74 -7.07 -17.83
C ALA A 74 1.46 -6.31 -16.53
N PHE A 75 0.43 -5.46 -16.48
CA PHE A 75 0.14 -4.59 -15.32
C PHE A 75 0.09 -5.36 -14.00
N THR A 76 -0.76 -6.39 -13.91
CA THR A 76 -0.95 -7.15 -12.66
C THR A 76 0.27 -7.96 -12.27
N LEU A 77 0.97 -8.55 -13.25
CA LEU A 77 2.17 -9.35 -13.02
C LEU A 77 3.35 -8.48 -12.53
N TRP A 78 3.54 -7.33 -13.18
CA TRP A 78 4.61 -6.41 -12.80
C TRP A 78 4.37 -5.82 -11.42
N HIS A 79 3.14 -5.38 -11.11
CA HIS A 79 2.82 -4.82 -9.79
C HIS A 79 2.90 -5.88 -8.69
N ARG A 80 2.53 -7.14 -8.97
CA ARG A 80 2.71 -8.25 -8.03
C ARG A 80 4.18 -8.46 -7.68
N GLU A 81 5.06 -8.50 -8.67
CA GLU A 81 6.50 -8.64 -8.43
C GLU A 81 7.10 -7.40 -7.75
N TYR A 82 6.62 -6.21 -8.09
CA TYR A 82 7.00 -4.95 -7.44
C TYR A 82 6.64 -4.95 -5.94
N LEU A 83 5.41 -5.34 -5.61
CA LEU A 83 4.94 -5.47 -4.23
C LEU A 83 5.68 -6.58 -3.48
N LYS A 84 5.98 -7.71 -4.11
CA LYS A 84 6.81 -8.77 -3.51
C LYS A 84 8.18 -8.25 -3.12
N ARG A 85 8.86 -7.49 -3.99
CA ARG A 85 10.17 -6.89 -3.67
C ARG A 85 10.08 -5.86 -2.55
N PHE A 86 8.99 -5.08 -2.53
CA PHE A 86 8.71 -4.13 -1.46
C PHE A 86 8.48 -4.83 -0.12
N GLU A 87 7.70 -5.93 -0.11
CA GLU A 87 7.46 -6.77 1.06
C GLU A 87 8.75 -7.39 1.61
N LEU A 88 9.64 -7.90 0.75
CA LEU A 88 10.93 -8.45 1.18
C LEU A 88 11.81 -7.41 1.89
N VAL A 89 11.69 -6.12 1.55
CA VAL A 89 12.36 -5.04 2.29
C VAL A 89 11.66 -4.80 3.62
N ILE A 90 10.32 -4.74 3.62
CA ILE A 90 9.55 -4.45 4.83
C ILE A 90 9.72 -5.54 5.89
N ARG A 91 9.68 -6.82 5.49
CA ARG A 91 9.87 -7.96 6.40
C ARG A 91 11.17 -7.92 7.20
N ARG A 92 12.22 -7.28 6.70
CA ARG A 92 13.47 -7.08 7.46
C ARG A 92 13.30 -6.20 8.71
N HIS A 93 12.22 -5.44 8.76
CA HIS A 93 11.90 -4.53 9.85
C HIS A 93 10.63 -4.94 10.60
N LEU A 94 10.00 -6.07 10.25
CA LEU A 94 8.83 -6.57 10.95
C LEU A 94 9.27 -7.51 12.09
N PRO A 95 8.61 -7.43 13.26
CA PRO A 95 8.87 -8.31 14.40
C PRO A 95 8.32 -9.72 14.14
N ASP A 96 7.24 -9.81 13.36
CA ASP A 96 6.54 -11.02 13.00
C ASP A 96 6.82 -11.31 11.51
N PRO A 97 7.56 -12.37 11.19
CA PRO A 97 7.85 -12.75 9.80
C PRO A 97 6.60 -13.18 9.03
N ASN A 98 5.48 -13.45 9.70
CA ASN A 98 4.20 -13.78 9.07
C ASN A 98 3.41 -12.53 8.66
N MET A 99 3.82 -11.34 9.10
CA MET A 99 3.18 -10.09 8.69
C MET A 99 3.68 -9.66 7.30
N GLY A 100 2.75 -9.19 6.47
CA GLY A 100 3.00 -8.77 5.09
C GLY A 100 2.68 -7.30 4.84
N VAL A 101 2.73 -6.89 3.58
CA VAL A 101 2.29 -5.55 3.18
C VAL A 101 0.76 -5.49 3.26
N PRO A 102 0.17 -4.60 4.09
CA PRO A 102 -1.29 -4.48 4.16
C PRO A 102 -1.85 -3.96 2.85
N TYR A 103 -3.10 -4.33 2.56
CA TYR A 103 -3.88 -3.75 1.47
C TYR A 103 -4.90 -2.76 2.04
N TRP A 104 -5.27 -1.78 1.22
CA TRP A 104 -6.39 -0.88 1.50
C TRP A 104 -7.56 -1.29 0.61
N ASP A 105 -8.64 -1.76 1.23
CA ASP A 105 -9.90 -1.99 0.52
C ASP A 105 -10.71 -0.71 0.47
N SER A 106 -10.53 0.08 -0.59
CA SER A 106 -11.28 1.32 -0.75
C SER A 106 -12.78 1.10 -0.99
N THR A 107 -13.25 -0.14 -1.24
CA THR A 107 -14.68 -0.41 -1.39
C THR A 107 -15.45 -0.24 -0.09
N LEU A 108 -14.82 -0.54 1.05
CA LEU A 108 -15.43 -0.29 2.36
C LEU A 108 -15.54 1.21 2.65
N ASP A 109 -14.50 1.96 2.30
CA ASP A 109 -14.47 3.42 2.51
C ASP A 109 -15.39 4.16 1.54
N SER A 110 -15.67 3.58 0.37
CA SER A 110 -16.59 4.15 -0.61
C SER A 110 -18.04 4.19 -0.13
N GLU A 111 -18.39 3.39 0.87
CA GLU A 111 -19.73 3.31 1.46
C GLU A 111 -19.93 4.26 2.65
N LEU A 112 -18.89 5.01 3.03
CA LEU A 112 -19.01 6.05 4.07
C LEU A 112 -19.88 7.21 3.58
N PRO A 113 -20.62 7.90 4.47
CA PRO A 113 -21.34 9.12 4.11
C PRO A 113 -20.42 10.18 3.49
N ASP A 114 -19.19 10.29 4.01
CA ASP A 114 -18.08 10.99 3.39
C ASP A 114 -16.86 10.05 3.36
N PRO A 115 -16.39 9.62 2.17
CA PRO A 115 -15.19 8.79 2.04
C PRO A 115 -13.92 9.41 2.64
N LEU A 116 -13.88 10.73 2.83
CA LEU A 116 -12.76 11.43 3.47
C LEU A 116 -12.69 11.21 4.97
N ASP A 117 -13.77 10.75 5.59
CA ASP A 117 -13.79 10.34 7.01
C ASP A 117 -13.09 8.98 7.23
N SER A 118 -12.53 8.35 6.19
CA SER A 118 -11.78 7.11 6.34
C SER A 118 -10.61 7.26 7.29
N LEU A 119 -10.50 6.32 8.23
CA LEU A 119 -9.40 6.22 9.19
C LEU A 119 -8.03 6.15 8.50
N ILE A 120 -7.96 5.71 7.24
CA ILE A 120 -6.69 5.64 6.49
C ILE A 120 -6.03 7.02 6.35
N PHE A 121 -6.81 8.10 6.34
CA PHE A 121 -6.32 9.48 6.24
C PHE A 121 -6.03 10.14 7.59
N SER A 122 -6.20 9.43 8.70
CA SER A 122 -5.89 9.95 10.03
C SER A 122 -4.39 9.93 10.36
N ASP A 123 -4.02 10.65 11.42
CA ASP A 123 -2.67 10.72 12.00
C ASP A 123 -2.04 9.37 12.34
N ILE A 124 -2.86 8.38 12.69
CA ILE A 124 -2.38 7.04 13.06
C ILE A 124 -2.11 6.16 11.83
N PHE A 125 -2.41 6.65 10.61
CA PHE A 125 -2.15 6.00 9.33
C PHE A 125 -1.43 6.95 8.36
N LEU A 126 -2.10 7.49 7.34
CA LEU A 126 -1.46 8.24 6.26
C LEU A 126 -1.33 9.75 6.52
N GLY A 127 -1.94 10.26 7.60
CA GLY A 127 -1.92 11.67 7.98
C GLY A 127 -2.92 12.55 7.23
N GLU A 128 -3.34 13.61 7.90
CA GLU A 128 -4.30 14.61 7.44
C GLU A 128 -3.62 15.68 6.56
N ILE A 129 -4.46 16.40 5.80
CA ILE A 129 -4.05 17.49 4.93
C ILE A 129 -4.39 18.86 5.49
N ASP A 130 -3.63 19.89 5.10
CA ASP A 130 -4.01 21.30 5.27
C ASP A 130 -4.99 21.78 4.18
N ASP A 131 -5.42 23.03 4.27
CA ASP A 131 -6.31 23.67 3.28
C ASP A 131 -5.76 23.69 1.84
N ASN A 132 -4.45 23.47 1.67
CA ASN A 132 -3.79 23.40 0.37
C ASN A 132 -3.58 21.96 -0.12
N GLY A 133 -4.05 20.96 0.63
CA GLY A 133 -3.91 19.54 0.32
C GLY A 133 -2.57 18.92 0.70
N PHE A 134 -1.72 19.61 1.47
CA PHE A 134 -0.44 19.06 1.90
C PHE A 134 -0.60 18.20 3.15
N VAL A 135 0.01 17.00 3.13
CA VAL A 135 0.07 16.13 4.31
C VAL A 135 0.96 16.78 5.37
N VAL A 136 0.36 17.16 6.50
CA VAL A 136 1.00 17.91 7.59
C VAL A 136 1.05 17.14 8.91
N THR A 137 0.28 16.06 9.05
CA THR A 137 0.26 15.22 10.25
C THR A 137 0.62 13.76 9.96
N GLY A 138 0.63 12.94 11.01
CA GLY A 138 0.92 11.52 10.93
C GLY A 138 2.38 11.19 10.59
N PRO A 139 2.68 9.90 10.36
CA PRO A 139 4.05 9.41 10.31
C PRO A 139 4.76 9.74 8.98
N TYR A 140 4.03 10.31 8.01
CA TYR A 140 4.53 10.73 6.69
C TYR A 140 4.52 12.25 6.47
N ALA A 141 4.25 13.04 7.51
CA ALA A 141 4.45 14.48 7.45
C ALA A 141 5.90 14.81 7.05
N ASN A 142 6.09 15.90 6.31
CA ASN A 142 7.41 16.40 5.84
C ASN A 142 8.17 15.44 4.92
N TRP A 143 7.47 14.52 4.27
CA TRP A 143 8.04 13.71 3.21
C TRP A 143 8.28 14.53 1.94
N THR A 144 9.55 14.75 1.62
CA THR A 144 9.91 15.37 0.34
C THR A 144 9.60 14.43 -0.82
N THR A 145 8.86 14.88 -1.84
CA THR A 145 8.55 14.03 -3.00
C THR A 145 9.76 13.87 -3.91
N MET A 146 9.72 12.89 -4.82
CA MET A 146 10.81 12.71 -5.79
C MET A 146 10.97 13.91 -6.74
N GLU A 147 9.89 14.67 -6.91
CA GLU A 147 9.81 15.89 -7.71
C GLU A 147 10.27 17.13 -6.94
N GLY A 148 10.73 16.98 -5.69
CA GLY A 148 11.29 18.07 -4.88
C GLY A 148 10.27 18.89 -4.11
N ARG A 149 8.99 18.49 -4.09
CA ARG A 149 7.98 19.12 -3.23
C ARG A 149 8.29 18.81 -1.76
N ALA A 150 8.15 19.78 -0.87
CA ALA A 150 8.48 19.63 0.54
C ALA A 150 7.58 18.61 1.28
N ASN A 151 6.33 18.46 0.82
CA ASN A 151 5.32 17.60 1.42
C ASN A 151 4.57 16.81 0.35
N ILE A 152 3.95 15.71 0.76
CA ILE A 152 3.01 14.95 -0.07
C ILE A 152 1.77 15.82 -0.32
N LEU A 153 1.28 15.82 -1.56
CA LEU A 153 0.05 16.53 -1.95
C LEU A 153 -1.07 15.51 -2.19
N ARG A 154 -2.25 15.73 -1.60
CA ARG A 154 -3.50 15.01 -1.89
C ARG A 154 -4.59 16.02 -2.17
N LEU A 155 -5.17 15.94 -3.37
CA LEU A 155 -6.23 16.84 -3.82
C LEU A 155 -7.53 16.07 -3.95
N PHE A 156 -8.09 15.70 -2.79
CA PHE A 156 -9.35 14.97 -2.75
C PHE A 156 -10.48 15.79 -3.37
N GLY A 157 -11.34 15.15 -4.18
CA GLY A 157 -12.47 15.81 -4.83
C GLY A 157 -12.11 16.87 -5.90
N ALA A 158 -10.82 17.17 -6.13
CA ALA A 158 -10.42 18.17 -7.10
C ALA A 158 -10.68 17.74 -8.55
N ASN A 159 -10.76 16.43 -8.81
CA ASN A 159 -11.19 15.89 -10.09
C ASN A 159 -12.61 15.34 -9.94
N PRO A 160 -13.61 15.85 -10.69
CA PRO A 160 -14.99 15.35 -10.62
C PRO A 160 -15.14 13.89 -11.10
N ALA A 161 -14.14 13.34 -11.80
CA ALA A 161 -14.09 11.93 -12.18
C ALA A 161 -13.41 11.05 -11.11
N GLY A 162 -12.88 11.63 -10.03
CA GLY A 162 -12.22 10.90 -8.96
C GLY A 162 -13.21 10.31 -7.97
N GLU A 163 -13.15 9.01 -7.77
CA GLU A 163 -13.93 8.27 -6.76
C GLU A 163 -13.10 7.10 -6.21
N LEU A 164 -13.44 6.61 -5.02
CA LEU A 164 -12.92 5.33 -4.53
C LEU A 164 -13.51 4.18 -5.35
N LEU A 165 -12.83 3.03 -5.42
CA LEU A 165 -13.44 1.83 -5.98
C LEU A 165 -14.66 1.46 -5.13
N SER A 166 -15.83 1.29 -5.74
CA SER A 166 -17.03 0.75 -5.09
C SER A 166 -17.26 -0.71 -5.50
N SER A 167 -18.11 -1.43 -4.77
CA SER A 167 -18.46 -2.81 -5.13
C SER A 167 -19.03 -2.91 -6.55
N ALA A 168 -19.84 -1.93 -6.98
CA ALA A 168 -20.38 -1.88 -8.33
C ALA A 168 -19.28 -1.72 -9.40
N ARG A 169 -18.23 -0.92 -9.14
CA ARG A 169 -17.08 -0.78 -10.05
C ARG A 169 -16.28 -2.07 -10.14
N VAL A 170 -16.02 -2.72 -9.00
CA VAL A 170 -15.32 -4.00 -8.95
C VAL A 170 -16.09 -5.06 -9.72
N ASP A 171 -17.39 -5.20 -9.48
CA ASP A 171 -18.26 -6.14 -10.18
C ASP A 171 -18.28 -5.89 -11.69
N TRP A 172 -18.32 -4.61 -12.09
CA TRP A 172 -18.26 -4.26 -13.51
C TRP A 172 -16.93 -4.69 -14.14
N ILE A 173 -15.78 -4.45 -13.49
CA ILE A 173 -14.45 -4.84 -14.01
C ILE A 173 -14.34 -6.37 -14.12
N VAL A 174 -14.71 -7.08 -13.05
CA VAL A 174 -14.57 -8.55 -12.96
C VAL A 174 -15.44 -9.28 -13.98
N ASN A 175 -16.66 -8.77 -14.22
CA ASN A 175 -17.60 -9.38 -15.15
C ASN A 175 -17.53 -8.79 -16.57
N ASN A 176 -16.59 -7.89 -16.86
CA ASN A 176 -16.49 -7.28 -18.18
C ASN A 176 -15.93 -8.28 -19.20
N PRO A 177 -16.67 -8.61 -20.28
CA PRO A 177 -16.18 -9.52 -21.31
C PRO A 177 -15.14 -8.87 -22.24
N ASP A 178 -15.05 -7.54 -22.27
CA ASP A 178 -14.09 -6.81 -23.09
C ASP A 178 -12.77 -6.58 -22.33
N LEU A 179 -11.76 -7.36 -22.70
CA LEU A 179 -10.41 -7.24 -22.14
C LEU A 179 -9.81 -5.84 -22.32
N ASN A 180 -10.15 -5.12 -23.40
CA ASN A 180 -9.63 -3.77 -23.60
C ASN A 180 -10.20 -2.79 -22.57
N MET A 181 -11.45 -2.97 -22.15
CA MET A 181 -12.05 -2.17 -21.09
C MET A 181 -11.39 -2.46 -19.74
N VAL A 182 -11.12 -3.74 -19.45
CA VAL A 182 -10.40 -4.14 -18.22
C VAL A 182 -8.99 -3.58 -18.18
N LEU A 183 -8.23 -3.72 -19.28
CA LEU A 183 -6.87 -3.18 -19.37
C LEU A 183 -6.86 -1.64 -19.41
N GLY A 184 -7.88 -1.03 -20.00
CA GLY A 184 -8.08 0.42 -20.03
C GLY A 184 -8.22 1.05 -18.64
N CYS A 185 -8.75 0.31 -17.67
CA CYS A 185 -8.81 0.75 -16.26
C CYS A 185 -7.43 0.99 -15.64
N THR A 186 -6.36 0.45 -16.25
CA THR A 186 -4.99 0.60 -15.78
C THR A 186 -4.25 1.75 -16.46
N MET A 187 -4.91 2.51 -17.33
CA MET A 187 -4.32 3.70 -17.96
C MET A 187 -4.08 4.78 -16.92
N PRO A 188 -2.86 5.38 -16.88
CA PRO A 188 -2.62 6.53 -16.03
C PRO A 188 -3.49 7.69 -16.51
N LEU A 189 -4.12 8.39 -15.58
CA LEU A 189 -4.81 9.64 -15.89
C LEU A 189 -3.76 10.64 -16.41
N THR A 190 -3.97 11.13 -17.64
CA THR A 190 -3.16 12.18 -18.28
C THR A 190 -3.54 13.56 -17.78
#